data_AF-A0A9X4FN11-F1
#
_entry.id   AF-A0A9X4FN11-F1
#
_cell.length_a   1.000
_cell.length_b   1.000
_cell.length_c   1.000
_cell.angle_alpha   90.00
_cell.angle_beta   90.00
_cell.angle_gamma   90.00
#
_symmetry.space_group_name_H-M   'P 1'
#
loop_
_entity.id
_entity.type
_entity.pdbx_description
1 polymer ?
#
loop_
_entity_poly.entity_id
_entity_poly.type
_entity_poly.pdbx_seq_one_letter_code
_entity_poly.pdbx_strand_id
1 'polypeptide(L)'
;MLTPPTDNLYKFMAIFGLVVVFSSAAFWWKASDEFDQFFEANTDYVNNIFKGGDAYEKFADETNKGIEIYNSVRGDWSKLTEKQKEELAIIVKESEKLRDEADQIINGNPAKRIALQSRTERYQLAKVVSFIGIALGSIVSVLGFFLWHTRLQKYIDDLHRNQNV
;
A
#
# COMPACT_ATOMS: atom_id res chain seq x y z
N MET A 1 -16.71 -43.05 6.37
CA MET A 1 -15.58 -42.37 5.69
C MET A 1 -16.14 -41.10 5.05
N LEU A 2 -15.65 -39.92 5.42
CA LEU A 2 -15.98 -38.67 4.72
C LEU A 2 -15.31 -38.74 3.34
N THR A 3 -16.07 -39.10 2.31
CA THR A 3 -15.58 -38.94 0.94
C THR A 3 -15.56 -37.44 0.65
N PRO A 4 -14.39 -36.86 0.30
CA PRO A 4 -14.35 -35.47 -0.12
C PRO A 4 -15.31 -35.29 -1.31
N PRO A 5 -15.95 -34.12 -1.45
CA PRO A 5 -16.95 -33.86 -2.48
C PRO A 5 -16.29 -33.64 -3.85
N THR A 6 -15.42 -34.57 -4.24
CA THR A 6 -14.77 -34.73 -5.55
C THR A 6 -15.56 -35.66 -6.46
N ASP A 7 -16.68 -36.19 -5.96
CA ASP A 7 -17.69 -36.96 -6.67
C ASP A 7 -18.38 -36.13 -7.78
N ASN A 8 -18.40 -34.79 -7.63
CA ASN A 8 -18.98 -33.89 -8.63
C ASN A 8 -18.16 -32.60 -8.79
N LEU A 9 -17.87 -32.26 -10.05
CA LEU A 9 -17.14 -31.05 -10.42
C LEU A 9 -17.75 -29.76 -9.81
N TYR A 10 -19.07 -29.64 -9.75
CA TYR A 10 -19.75 -28.45 -9.23
C TYR A 10 -19.59 -28.28 -7.72
N LYS A 11 -19.66 -29.39 -6.96
CA LYS A 11 -19.41 -29.37 -5.51
C LYS A 11 -17.96 -29.02 -5.21
N PHE A 12 -17.03 -29.60 -5.99
CA PHE A 12 -15.61 -29.26 -5.91
C PHE A 12 -15.37 -27.78 -6.18
N MET A 13 -15.94 -27.22 -7.26
CA MET A 13 -15.82 -25.80 -7.57
C MET A 13 -16.35 -24.90 -6.45
N ALA A 14 -17.53 -25.22 -5.90
CA ALA A 14 -18.14 -24.46 -4.81
C ALA A 14 -17.19 -24.36 -3.59
N ILE A 15 -16.70 -25.52 -3.15
CA ILE A 15 -15.86 -25.62 -1.94
C ILE A 15 -14.45 -25.09 -2.21
N PHE A 16 -13.87 -25.37 -3.37
CA PHE A 16 -12.57 -24.84 -3.77
C PHE A 16 -12.59 -23.31 -3.81
N GLY A 17 -13.63 -22.71 -4.38
CA GLY A 17 -13.81 -21.25 -4.36
C GLY A 17 -13.84 -20.68 -2.94
N LEU A 18 -14.57 -21.33 -2.02
CA LEU A 18 -14.57 -20.94 -0.60
C LEU A 18 -13.19 -21.06 0.04
N VAL A 19 -12.47 -22.16 -0.21
CA VAL A 19 -11.10 -22.34 0.28
C VAL A 19 -10.21 -21.20 -0.20
N VAL A 20 -10.26 -20.84 -1.48
CA VAL A 20 -9.51 -19.71 -2.03
C VAL A 20 -9.86 -18.39 -1.33
N VAL A 21 -11.15 -18.13 -1.08
CA VAL A 21 -11.58 -16.92 -0.34
C VAL A 21 -10.98 -16.90 1.07
N PHE A 22 -11.14 -17.98 1.83
CA PHE A 22 -10.65 -18.04 3.21
C PHE A 22 -9.12 -17.99 3.30
N SER A 23 -8.42 -18.69 2.41
CA SER A 23 -6.95 -18.61 2.34
C SER A 23 -6.47 -17.22 1.97
N SER A 24 -7.14 -16.53 1.04
CA SER A 24 -6.80 -15.16 0.64
C SER A 24 -7.04 -14.16 1.76
N ALA A 25 -8.14 -14.31 2.50
CA ALA A 25 -8.45 -13.50 3.67
C ALA A 25 -7.46 -13.73 4.82
N ALA A 26 -7.10 -14.99 5.11
CA ALA A 26 -6.10 -15.32 6.12
C ALA A 26 -4.70 -14.78 5.75
N PHE A 27 -4.32 -14.87 4.48
CA PHE A 27 -3.08 -14.28 3.97
C PHE A 27 -3.06 -12.76 4.13
N TRP A 28 -4.17 -12.08 3.80
CA TRP A 28 -4.31 -10.64 4.00
C TRP A 28 -4.16 -10.26 5.48
N TRP A 29 -4.87 -10.96 6.36
CA TRP A 29 -4.82 -10.70 7.79
C TRP A 29 -3.39 -10.76 8.33
N LYS A 30 -2.66 -11.82 7.96
CA LYS A 30 -1.25 -11.99 8.34
C LYS A 30 -0.37 -10.86 7.80
N ALA A 31 -0.54 -10.50 6.53
CA ALA A 31 0.24 -9.41 5.92
C ALA A 31 -0.05 -8.05 6.56
N SER A 32 -1.31 -7.80 6.97
CA SER A 32 -1.69 -6.59 7.70
C SER A 32 -1.07 -6.56 9.09
N ASP A 33 -1.18 -7.64 9.86
CA ASP A 33 -0.59 -7.76 11.20
C ASP A 33 0.93 -7.58 11.19
N GLU A 34 1.63 -8.22 10.24
CA GLU A 34 3.09 -8.04 10.07
C GLU A 34 3.49 -6.60 9.71
N PHE A 35 2.62 -5.90 8.98
CA PHE A 35 2.82 -4.50 8.62
C PHE A 35 2.58 -3.59 9.83
N ASP A 36 1.48 -3.77 10.55
CA ASP A 36 1.14 -2.99 11.74
C ASP A 36 2.23 -3.13 12.82
N GLN A 37 2.67 -4.35 13.12
CA GLN A 37 3.77 -4.62 14.05
C GLN A 37 5.08 -3.93 13.63
N PHE A 38 5.34 -3.84 12.31
CA PHE A 38 6.52 -3.14 11.82
C PHE A 38 6.44 -1.63 12.09
N PHE A 39 5.28 -1.01 11.88
CA PHE A 39 5.09 0.42 12.18
C PHE A 39 5.21 0.68 13.67
N GLU A 40 4.56 -0.14 14.51
CA GLU A 40 4.66 -0.01 15.97
C GLU A 40 6.11 -0.09 16.43
N ALA A 41 6.85 -1.11 15.98
CA ALA A 41 8.27 -1.30 16.33
C ALA A 41 9.20 -0.21 15.75
N ASN A 42 8.75 0.56 14.75
CA ASN A 42 9.55 1.60 14.08
C ASN A 42 8.91 2.99 14.18
N THR A 43 8.04 3.22 15.15
CA THR A 43 7.34 4.49 15.37
C THR A 43 8.31 5.68 15.37
N ASP A 44 9.44 5.57 16.05
CA ASP A 44 10.46 6.63 16.08
C ASP A 44 11.04 6.95 14.70
N TYR A 45 11.27 5.92 13.88
CA TYR A 45 11.78 6.12 12.53
C TYR A 45 10.74 6.77 11.62
N VAL A 46 9.48 6.35 11.74
CA VAL A 46 8.36 6.93 11.00
C VAL A 46 8.15 8.40 11.40
N ASN A 47 8.19 8.70 12.71
CA ASN A 47 8.14 10.08 13.22
C ASN A 47 9.32 10.92 12.70
N ASN A 48 10.51 10.33 12.58
CA ASN A 48 11.66 11.03 12.01
C ASN A 48 11.49 11.29 10.51
N ILE A 49 10.84 10.42 9.75
CA ILE A 49 10.49 10.71 8.34
C ILE A 49 9.58 11.95 8.27
N PHE A 50 8.54 12.01 9.11
CA PHE A 50 7.65 13.18 9.14
C PHE A 50 8.39 14.46 9.52
N LYS A 51 9.24 14.41 10.56
CA LYS A 51 10.11 15.55 10.92
C LYS A 51 11.06 15.93 9.79
N GLY A 52 11.54 14.96 9.01
CA GLY A 52 12.35 15.20 7.83
C GLY A 52 11.56 15.92 6.74
N GLY A 53 10.28 15.58 6.57
CA GLY A 53 9.33 16.31 5.73
C GLY A 53 9.16 17.76 6.16
N ASP A 54 8.90 18.01 7.45
CA ASP A 54 8.77 19.37 8.00
C ASP A 54 10.08 20.17 7.87
N ALA A 55 11.23 19.51 8.03
CA ALA A 55 12.54 20.13 7.85
C ALA A 55 12.78 20.49 6.37
N TYR A 56 12.38 19.61 5.45
CA TYR A 56 12.45 19.87 4.02
C TYR A 56 11.50 21.00 3.59
N GLU A 57 10.32 21.10 4.20
CA GLU A 57 9.38 22.21 3.96
C GLU A 57 10.02 23.56 4.34
N LYS A 58 10.65 23.65 5.51
CA LYS A 58 11.39 24.87 5.92
C LYS A 58 12.51 25.22 4.94
N PHE A 59 13.27 24.22 4.49
CA PHE A 59 14.29 24.40 3.46
C PHE A 59 13.69 24.93 2.15
N ALA A 60 12.57 24.36 1.70
CA ALA A 60 11.88 24.76 0.49
C ALA A 60 11.35 26.20 0.60
N ASP A 61 10.74 26.56 1.72
CA ASP A 61 10.24 27.92 1.99
C ASP A 61 11.36 28.95 1.98
N GLU A 62 12.49 28.67 2.63
CA GLU A 62 13.63 29.59 2.64
C GLU A 62 14.23 29.75 1.24
N THR A 63 14.34 28.65 0.50
CA THR A 63 14.78 28.65 -0.90
C THR A 63 13.83 29.47 -1.78
N ASN A 64 12.51 29.34 -1.56
CA ASN A 64 11.49 30.06 -2.29
C ASN A 64 11.59 31.58 -2.10
N LYS A 65 11.95 32.06 -0.89
CA LYS A 65 12.23 33.49 -0.66
C LYS A 65 13.39 33.98 -1.55
N GLY A 66 14.46 33.21 -1.66
CA GLY A 66 15.58 33.53 -2.53
C GLY A 66 15.18 33.55 -4.01
N ILE A 67 14.37 32.58 -4.43
CA ILE A 67 13.79 32.51 -5.78
C ILE A 67 12.93 33.75 -6.08
N GLU A 68 12.13 34.22 -5.12
CA GLU A 68 11.31 35.41 -5.27
C GLU A 68 12.16 36.68 -5.51
N ILE A 69 13.24 36.85 -4.75
CA ILE A 69 14.18 37.97 -4.94
C ILE A 69 14.83 37.89 -6.32
N TYR A 70 15.30 36.71 -6.74
CA TYR A 70 15.90 36.51 -8.05
C TYR A 70 14.89 36.76 -9.20
N ASN A 71 13.65 36.35 -9.01
CA ASN A 71 12.58 36.56 -9.98
C ASN A 71 12.10 38.02 -10.05
N SER A 72 12.27 38.82 -8.99
CA SER A 72 11.96 40.25 -8.99
C SER A 72 12.69 41.03 -10.11
N VAL A 73 13.86 40.54 -10.51
CA VAL A 73 14.67 41.08 -11.62
C VAL A 73 14.63 40.21 -12.88
N ARG A 74 13.63 39.32 -12.99
CA ARG A 74 13.45 38.36 -14.09
C ARG A 74 14.65 37.42 -14.27
N GLY A 75 15.34 37.09 -13.18
CA GLY A 75 16.51 36.20 -13.19
C GLY A 75 17.81 36.84 -13.67
N ASP A 76 17.86 38.17 -13.85
CA ASP A 76 19.09 38.86 -14.23
C ASP A 76 19.86 39.31 -12.98
N TRP A 77 20.86 38.52 -12.56
CA TRP A 77 21.68 38.78 -11.37
C TRP A 77 22.37 40.15 -11.39
N SER A 78 22.70 40.67 -12.58
CA SER A 78 23.36 41.97 -12.73
C SER A 78 22.46 43.15 -12.33
N LYS A 79 21.14 42.95 -12.32
CA LYS A 79 20.13 43.95 -11.98
C LYS A 79 19.73 43.97 -10.51
N LEU A 80 20.27 43.05 -9.70
CA LEU A 80 20.05 43.04 -8.26
C LEU A 80 20.77 44.22 -7.61
N THR A 81 20.09 44.88 -6.67
CA THR A 81 20.71 45.86 -5.79
C THR A 81 21.71 45.18 -4.84
N GLU A 82 22.71 45.90 -4.34
CA GLU A 82 23.66 45.34 -3.37
C GLU A 82 22.96 44.79 -2.12
N LYS A 83 21.90 45.47 -1.65
CA LYS A 83 21.07 44.98 -0.55
C LYS A 83 20.42 43.63 -0.85
N GLN A 84 19.86 43.45 -2.06
CA GLN A 84 19.26 42.18 -2.46
C GLN A 84 20.30 41.07 -2.61
N LYS A 85 21.52 41.39 -3.06
CA LYS A 85 22.62 40.41 -3.14
C LYS A 85 23.05 39.95 -1.76
N GLU A 86 23.13 40.85 -0.80
CA GLU A 86 23.46 40.54 0.60
C GLU A 86 22.36 39.69 1.25
N GLU A 87 21.09 40.03 1.03
CA GLU A 87 19.92 39.26 1.48
C GLU A 87 19.90 37.84 0.86
N LEU A 88 20.16 37.73 -0.44
CA LEU A 88 20.30 36.44 -1.12
C LEU A 88 21.44 35.60 -0.55
N ALA A 89 22.58 36.20 -0.22
CA ALA A 89 23.69 35.47 0.38
C ALA A 89 23.34 34.90 1.76
N ILE A 90 22.55 35.62 2.55
CA ILE A 90 22.02 35.15 3.85
C ILE A 90 21.05 33.99 3.63
N ILE A 91 20.07 34.16 2.74
CA ILE A 91 19.06 33.13 2.43
C ILE A 91 19.72 31.85 1.93
N VAL A 92 20.69 31.96 1.01
CA VAL A 92 21.40 30.78 0.49
C VAL A 92 22.10 30.05 1.64
N LYS A 93 22.82 30.75 2.51
CA LYS A 93 23.50 30.14 3.66
C LYS A 93 22.53 29.47 4.63
N GLU A 94 21.38 30.09 4.90
CA GLU A 94 20.35 29.53 5.77
C GLU A 94 19.69 28.30 5.14
N SER A 95 19.35 28.38 3.85
CA SER A 95 18.80 27.26 3.07
C SER A 95 19.76 26.07 3.02
N GLU A 96 21.08 26.30 2.87
CA GLU A 96 22.08 25.23 2.91
C GLU A 96 22.09 24.51 4.26
N LYS A 97 22.03 25.29 5.36
CA LYS A 97 21.95 24.72 6.70
C LYS A 97 20.67 23.89 6.89
N LEU A 98 19.53 24.41 6.46
CA LEU A 98 18.25 23.70 6.55
C LEU A 98 18.23 22.43 5.69
N ARG A 99 18.85 22.47 4.50
CA ARG A 99 19.03 21.30 3.64
C ARG A 99 19.84 20.23 4.37
N ASP A 100 20.98 20.61 4.94
CA ASP A 100 21.87 19.65 5.62
C ASP A 100 21.18 19.04 6.87
N GLU A 101 20.38 19.83 7.61
CA GLU A 101 19.54 19.33 8.71
C GLU A 101 18.47 18.34 8.20
N ALA A 102 17.75 18.67 7.12
CA ALA A 102 16.75 17.79 6.51
C ALA A 102 17.39 16.49 6.00
N ASP A 103 18.54 16.58 5.33
CA ASP A 103 19.27 15.43 4.79
C ASP A 103 19.77 14.51 5.90
N GLN A 104 20.24 15.05 7.03
CA GLN A 104 20.64 14.23 8.18
C GLN A 104 19.46 13.43 8.76
N ILE A 105 18.27 14.04 8.81
CA ILE A 105 17.07 13.38 9.31
C ILE A 105 16.60 12.29 8.34
N ILE A 106 16.53 12.60 7.03
CA ILE A 106 16.04 11.69 5.99
C ILE A 106 17.03 10.54 5.73
N ASN A 107 18.34 10.82 5.72
CA ASN A 107 19.40 9.86 5.41
C ASN A 107 20.05 9.25 6.66
N GLY A 108 19.64 9.62 7.86
CA GLY A 108 20.21 9.12 9.12
C GLY A 108 20.04 7.61 9.33
N ASN A 109 19.13 6.95 8.60
CA ASN A 109 19.00 5.50 8.64
C ASN A 109 18.60 4.89 7.28
N PRO A 110 19.56 4.69 6.35
CA PRO A 110 19.27 4.19 5.02
C PRO A 110 18.75 2.74 5.04
N ALA A 111 19.20 1.92 6.00
CA ALA A 111 18.75 0.55 6.15
C ALA A 111 17.26 0.48 6.53
N LYS A 112 16.81 1.32 7.48
CA LYS A 112 15.38 1.40 7.83
C LYS A 112 14.52 1.91 6.67
N ARG A 113 15.03 2.83 5.85
CA ARG A 113 14.34 3.30 4.65
C ARG A 113 14.08 2.18 3.66
N ILE A 114 15.12 1.40 3.36
CA ILE A 114 15.04 0.23 2.46
C ILE A 114 14.08 -0.82 3.05
N ALA A 115 14.13 -1.05 4.37
CA ALA A 115 13.24 -1.98 5.04
C ALA A 115 11.77 -1.53 4.98
N LEU A 116 11.48 -0.25 5.21
CA LEU A 116 10.13 0.32 5.12
C LEU A 116 9.58 0.20 3.69
N GLN A 117 10.39 0.57 2.70
CA GLN A 117 9.98 0.48 1.29
C GLN A 117 9.69 -0.97 0.89
N SER A 118 10.62 -1.90 1.16
CA SER A 118 10.45 -3.31 0.79
C SER A 118 9.26 -3.97 1.51
N ARG A 119 8.99 -3.63 2.78
CA ARG A 119 7.80 -4.11 3.50
C ARG A 119 6.52 -3.52 2.95
N THR A 120 6.52 -2.24 2.58
CA THR A 120 5.38 -1.58 1.94
C THR A 120 5.04 -2.24 0.61
N GLU A 121 6.05 -2.52 -0.22
CA GLU A 121 5.85 -3.23 -1.50
C GLU A 121 5.26 -4.63 -1.29
N ARG A 122 5.77 -5.40 -0.32
CA ARG A 122 5.21 -6.72 0.04
C ARG A 122 3.76 -6.63 0.51
N TYR A 123 3.44 -5.64 1.34
CA TYR A 123 2.09 -5.39 1.81
C TYR A 123 1.14 -5.03 0.67
N GLN A 124 1.55 -4.15 -0.25
CA GLN A 124 0.75 -3.77 -1.43
C GLN A 124 0.52 -4.98 -2.35
N LEU A 125 1.55 -5.79 -2.57
CA LEU A 125 1.41 -7.02 -3.34
C LEU A 125 0.45 -8.00 -2.65
N ALA A 126 0.61 -8.21 -1.35
CA ALA A 126 -0.28 -9.09 -0.58
C ALA A 126 -1.73 -8.61 -0.63
N LYS A 127 -1.97 -7.30 -0.50
CA LYS A 127 -3.28 -6.66 -0.68
C LYS A 127 -3.90 -7.02 -2.02
N VAL A 128 -3.17 -6.78 -3.11
CA VAL A 128 -3.66 -7.01 -4.48
C VAL A 128 -3.95 -8.49 -4.72
N VAL A 129 -3.02 -9.37 -4.35
CA VAL A 129 -3.19 -10.83 -4.49
C VAL A 129 -4.38 -11.33 -3.68
N SER A 130 -4.53 -10.89 -2.43
CA SER A 130 -5.68 -11.24 -1.61
C SER A 130 -7.00 -10.75 -2.19
N PHE A 131 -7.06 -9.51 -2.70
CA PHE A 131 -8.28 -8.98 -3.30
C PHE A 131 -8.69 -9.76 -4.55
N ILE A 132 -7.72 -10.06 -5.43
CA ILE A 132 -7.95 -10.87 -6.63
C ILE A 132 -8.40 -12.28 -6.23
N GLY A 133 -7.73 -12.90 -5.26
CA GLY A 133 -8.08 -14.22 -4.75
C GLY A 133 -9.49 -14.29 -4.17
N ILE A 134 -9.89 -13.30 -3.35
CA ILE A 134 -11.24 -13.19 -2.82
C ILE A 134 -12.26 -13.06 -3.97
N ALA A 135 -12.01 -12.16 -4.93
CA ALA A 135 -12.92 -11.95 -6.05
C ALA A 135 -13.10 -13.21 -6.91
N LEU A 136 -11.99 -13.83 -7.35
CA LEU A 136 -12.03 -15.04 -8.16
C LEU A 136 -12.62 -16.23 -7.39
N GLY A 137 -12.22 -16.43 -6.13
CA GLY A 137 -12.76 -17.47 -5.27
C GLY A 137 -14.26 -17.33 -5.05
N SER A 138 -14.76 -16.10 -4.90
CA SER A 138 -16.19 -15.81 -4.76
C SER A 138 -16.95 -16.15 -6.04
N ILE A 139 -16.43 -15.76 -7.21
CA ILE A 139 -17.02 -16.08 -8.51
C ILE A 139 -17.10 -17.59 -8.71
N VAL A 140 -15.99 -18.31 -8.47
CA VAL A 140 -15.93 -19.77 -8.62
C VAL A 140 -16.88 -20.46 -7.65
N SER A 141 -16.95 -19.98 -6.41
CA SER A 141 -17.86 -20.51 -5.38
C SER A 141 -19.32 -20.36 -5.79
N VAL A 142 -19.72 -19.14 -6.19
CA VAL A 142 -21.10 -18.83 -6.62
C VAL A 142 -21.49 -19.66 -7.84
N LEU A 143 -20.62 -19.77 -8.84
CA LEU A 143 -20.87 -20.62 -10.02
C LEU A 143 -20.96 -22.10 -9.64
N GLY A 144 -20.10 -22.58 -8.74
CA GLY A 144 -20.14 -23.94 -8.23
C GLY A 144 -21.47 -24.27 -7.56
N PHE A 145 -21.93 -23.42 -6.63
CA PHE A 145 -23.24 -23.59 -5.98
C PHE A 145 -24.40 -23.50 -6.96
N PHE A 146 -24.36 -22.55 -7.90
CA PHE A 146 -25.39 -22.40 -8.91
C PHE A 146 -25.53 -23.64 -9.80
N LEU A 147 -24.41 -24.16 -10.31
CA LEU A 147 -24.41 -25.36 -11.15
C LEU A 147 -24.77 -26.61 -10.36
N TRP A 148 -24.28 -26.73 -9.12
CA TRP A 148 -24.65 -27.83 -8.24
C TRP A 148 -26.17 -27.87 -8.04
N HIS A 149 -26.79 -26.73 -7.73
CA HIS A 149 -28.24 -26.69 -7.52
C HIS A 149 -29.02 -27.01 -8.81
N THR A 150 -28.71 -26.31 -9.91
CA THR A 150 -29.51 -26.36 -11.14
C THR A 150 -29.32 -27.62 -11.97
N ARG A 151 -28.10 -28.19 -12.00
CA ARG A 151 -27.74 -29.32 -12.87
C ARG A 151 -27.71 -30.66 -12.16
N LEU A 152 -27.61 -30.68 -10.84
CA LEU A 152 -27.51 -31.92 -10.07
C LEU A 152 -28.62 -32.03 -9.03
N GLN A 153 -28.68 -31.08 -8.10
CA GLN A 153 -29.56 -31.20 -6.93
C GLN A 153 -31.04 -31.30 -7.33
N LYS A 154 -31.48 -30.44 -8.26
CA LYS A 154 -32.87 -30.47 -8.76
C LYS A 154 -33.29 -31.85 -9.28
N TYR A 155 -32.43 -32.51 -10.07
CA TYR A 155 -32.74 -33.82 -10.63
C TYR A 155 -32.73 -34.93 -9.57
N ILE A 156 -31.81 -34.85 -8.59
CA ILE A 156 -31.77 -35.80 -7.47
C ILE A 156 -33.03 -35.64 -6.60
N ASP A 157 -33.43 -34.41 -6.30
CA ASP A 157 -34.61 -34.10 -5.50
C ASP A 157 -35.89 -34.59 -6.20
N ASP A 158 -36.01 -34.38 -7.52
CA ASP A 158 -37.13 -34.89 -8.33
C ASP A 158 -37.17 -36.43 -8.32
N LEU A 159 -36.02 -37.10 -8.41
CA LEU A 159 -35.93 -38.56 -8.39
C LEU A 159 -36.37 -39.14 -7.04
N HIS A 160 -35.90 -38.57 -5.93
CA HIS A 160 -36.30 -38.97 -4.59
C HIS A 160 -37.79 -38.70 -4.33
N ARG A 161 -38.35 -37.63 -4.89
CA ARG A 161 -39.79 -37.35 -4.79
C ARG A 161 -40.63 -38.43 -5.47
N ASN A 162 -40.22 -38.86 -6.66
CA ASN A 162 -40.96 -39.85 -7.45
C ASN A 162 -40.79 -41.29 -6.95
N GLN A 163 -39.72 -41.60 -6.21
CA GLN A 163 -39.51 -42.93 -5.61
C GLN A 163 -40.26 -43.13 -4.28
N ASN A 164 -40.70 -42.05 -3.64
CA ASN A 164 -41.44 -42.08 -2.38
C ASN A 164 -42.97 -41.94 -2.58
N VAL A 165 -43.45 -42.11 -3.82
CA VAL A 165 -44.86 -42.22 -4.22
C VAL A 165 -45.09 -43.61 -4.80
#